data_AF-A0A9E1I007-F1
#
_entry.id   AF-A0A9E1I007-F1
#
_cell.length_a   1.000
_cell.length_b   1.000
_cell.length_c   1.000
_cell.angle_alpha   90.00
_cell.angle_beta   90.00
_cell.angle_gamma   90.00
#
_symmetry.space_group_name_H-M   'P 1'
#
loop_
_entity.id
_entity.type
_entity.pdbx_description
1 polymer ?
#
loop_
_entity_poly.entity_id
_entity_poly.type
_entity_poly.pdbx_seq_one_letter_code
_entity_poly.pdbx_strand_id
1 'polypeptide(L)'
;MSLKIVVLAKQVPDTRNVGPDAMTEQGTINRAALPAVFNPEDLNALEQALRLKDQFPGSTISVLTMGLPKSAEVIREALYRGADEGFV
;
A
#
# COMPACT_ATOMS: atom_id res chain seq x y z
N MET A 1 -19.40 -18.79 2.29
CA MET A 1 -18.65 -18.84 1.02
C MET A 1 -17.31 -18.17 1.29
N SER A 2 -16.18 -18.77 0.89
CA SER A 2 -14.87 -18.13 1.04
C SER A 2 -14.59 -17.21 -0.14
N LEU A 3 -13.83 -16.13 0.11
CA LEU A 3 -13.46 -15.12 -0.88
C LEU A 3 -11.97 -15.21 -1.19
N LYS A 4 -11.62 -14.87 -2.44
CA LYS A 4 -10.25 -14.55 -2.82
C LYS A 4 -10.19 -13.06 -3.13
N ILE A 5 -9.59 -12.30 -2.22
CA ILE A 5 -9.59 -10.83 -2.27
C ILE A 5 -8.22 -10.37 -2.75
N VAL A 6 -8.21 -9.52 -3.79
CA VAL A 6 -6.98 -8.84 -4.23
C VAL A 6 -7.05 -7.39 -3.79
N VAL A 7 -6.06 -6.94 -3.01
CA VAL A 7 -5.90 -5.53 -2.64
C VAL A 7 -4.79 -4.93 -3.48
N LEU A 8 -5.12 -3.93 -4.28
CA LEU A 8 -4.13 -3.14 -5.01
C LEU A 8 -3.55 -2.09 -4.08
N ALA A 9 -2.23 -2.06 -3.96
CA ALA A 9 -1.53 -1.18 -3.04
C ALA A 9 -0.42 -0.42 -3.75
N LYS A 10 -0.20 0.82 -3.34
CA LYS A 10 0.80 1.71 -3.93
C LYS A 10 1.70 2.33 -2.88
N GLN A 11 2.99 2.33 -3.18
CA GLN A 11 3.96 3.16 -2.48
C GLN A 11 3.91 4.57 -3.09
N VAL A 12 3.69 5.59 -2.24
CA VAL A 12 3.59 6.99 -2.66
C VAL A 12 4.50 7.87 -1.80
N PRO A 13 4.97 9.02 -2.30
CA PRO A 13 5.63 10.01 -1.47
C PRO A 13 4.68 10.54 -0.38
N ASP A 14 5.16 10.75 0.84
CA ASP A 14 4.36 11.32 1.92
C ASP A 14 4.14 12.83 1.74
N THR A 15 3.03 13.18 1.12
CA THR A 15 2.65 14.57 0.83
C THR A 15 2.17 15.36 2.05
N ARG A 16 2.04 14.74 3.24
CA ARG A 16 1.73 15.46 4.48
C ARG A 16 2.95 16.22 5.02
N ASN A 17 4.15 15.78 4.63
CA ASN A 17 5.42 16.36 5.02
C ASN A 17 6.01 17.23 3.89
N VAL A 18 5.17 18.04 3.25
CA VAL A 18 5.60 18.96 2.18
C VAL A 18 6.44 20.10 2.76
N GLY A 19 7.76 19.95 2.69
CA GLY A 19 8.73 21.01 2.94
C GLY A 19 9.01 21.86 1.68
N PRO A 20 9.91 22.86 1.78
CA PRO A 20 10.28 23.74 0.67
C PRO A 20 10.75 22.98 -0.58
N ASP A 21 11.42 21.84 -0.37
CA ASP A 21 12.03 21.02 -1.43
C ASP A 21 11.09 19.93 -1.98
N ALA A 22 9.81 19.92 -1.59
CA ALA A 22 8.85 18.88 -1.99
C ALA A 22 8.48 18.92 -3.48
N MET A 23 8.72 20.06 -4.13
CA MET A 23 8.45 20.29 -5.55
C MET A 23 9.77 20.57 -6.27
N THR A 24 9.93 20.02 -7.47
CA THR A 24 11.01 20.38 -8.40
C THR A 24 10.70 21.70 -9.09
N GLU A 25 11.70 22.35 -9.69
CA GLU A 25 11.52 23.56 -10.51
C GLU A 25 10.55 23.35 -11.69
N GLN A 26 10.34 22.10 -12.11
CA GLN A 26 9.45 21.71 -13.19
C GLN A 26 8.01 21.45 -12.73
N GLY A 27 7.70 21.67 -11.44
CA GLY A 27 6.35 21.49 -10.88
C GLY A 27 5.97 20.03 -10.62
N THR A 28 6.94 19.12 -10.52
CA THR A 28 6.70 17.72 -10.16
C THR A 28 7.15 17.42 -8.73
N ILE A 29 6.61 16.38 -8.10
CA ILE A 29 7.00 15.98 -6.74
C ILE A 29 8.46 15.52 -6.72
N ASN A 30 9.26 16.10 -5.83
CA ASN A 30 10.61 15.65 -5.55
C ASN A 30 10.57 14.37 -4.68
N ARG A 31 10.58 13.22 -5.34
CA ARG A 31 10.51 11.90 -4.69
C ARG A 31 11.75 11.55 -3.84
N ALA A 32 12.86 12.27 -4.00
CA ALA A 32 14.06 12.07 -3.17
C ALA A 32 13.96 12.82 -1.83
N ALA A 33 13.18 13.89 -1.77
CA ALA A 33 12.99 14.70 -0.57
C ALA A 33 11.90 14.17 0.38
N LEU A 34 11.01 13.30 -0.11
CA LEU A 34 9.87 12.80 0.66
C LEU A 34 10.02 11.31 0.99
N PRO A 35 9.70 10.89 2.22
CA PRO A 35 9.58 9.48 2.56
C PRO A 35 8.59 8.77 1.65
N ALA A 36 8.89 7.52 1.29
CA ALA A 36 7.97 6.68 0.54
C ALA A 36 7.12 5.88 1.54
N VAL A 37 5.80 6.02 1.47
CA VAL A 37 4.83 5.44 2.42
C VAL A 37 3.80 4.59 1.71
N PHE A 38 3.15 3.69 2.45
CA PHE A 38 1.93 3.04 2.01
C PHE A 38 0.85 4.12 1.82
N ASN A 39 0.25 4.18 0.63
CA ASN A 39 -0.85 5.08 0.35
C ASN A 39 -1.98 4.94 1.41
N PRO A 40 -2.40 6.02 2.09
CA PRO A 40 -3.39 5.95 3.16
C PRO A 40 -4.74 5.36 2.74
N GLU A 41 -5.20 5.63 1.53
CA GLU A 41 -6.46 5.09 1.02
C GLU A 41 -6.38 3.58 0.79
N ASP A 42 -5.21 3.09 0.40
CA ASP A 42 -4.97 1.66 0.17
C ASP A 42 -4.90 0.89 1.51
N LEU A 43 -4.48 1.56 2.60
CA LEU A 43 -4.59 1.02 3.96
C LEU A 43 -6.07 0.83 4.36
N ASN A 44 -6.95 1.74 3.96
CA ASN A 44 -8.39 1.57 4.19
C ASN A 44 -8.94 0.40 3.37
N ALA A 45 -8.46 0.20 2.13
CA ALA A 45 -8.84 -0.95 1.31
C ALA A 45 -8.38 -2.27 1.93
N LEU A 46 -7.16 -2.33 2.46
CA LEU A 46 -6.66 -3.48 3.21
C LEU A 46 -7.51 -3.77 4.45
N GLU A 47 -7.86 -2.74 5.23
CA GLU A 47 -8.74 -2.86 6.38
C GLU A 47 -10.12 -3.42 6.00
N GLN A 48 -10.71 -2.98 4.89
CA GLN A 48 -11.98 -3.57 4.42
C GLN A 48 -11.81 -5.04 4.02
N ALA A 49 -10.70 -5.41 3.39
CA ALA A 49 -10.42 -6.81 3.06
C ALA A 49 -10.27 -7.68 4.33
N LEU A 50 -9.60 -7.18 5.37
CA LEU A 50 -9.46 -7.86 6.66
C LEU A 50 -10.82 -8.08 7.32
N ARG A 51 -11.69 -7.04 7.34
CA ARG A 51 -13.07 -7.18 7.87
C ARG A 51 -13.89 -8.21 7.10
N LEU A 52 -13.71 -8.31 5.79
CA LEU A 52 -14.37 -9.34 4.99
C LEU A 52 -13.81 -10.73 5.33
N LYS A 53 -12.49 -10.86 5.51
CA LYS A 53 -11.86 -12.11 5.90
C LYS A 53 -12.37 -12.62 7.26
N ASP A 54 -12.56 -11.72 8.23
CA ASP A 54 -13.15 -12.06 9.52
C ASP A 54 -14.61 -12.53 9.41
N GLN A 55 -15.40 -11.90 8.52
CA GLN A 55 -16.81 -12.25 8.30
C GLN A 55 -17.00 -13.54 7.48
N PHE A 56 -16.04 -13.87 6.62
CA PHE A 56 -16.11 -15.01 5.71
C PHE A 56 -14.93 -15.95 5.96
N PRO A 57 -15.04 -16.88 6.94
CA PRO A 57 -13.96 -17.80 7.28
C PRO A 57 -13.42 -18.58 6.08
N GLY A 58 -12.09 -18.72 6.02
CA GLY A 58 -11.38 -19.36 4.91
C GLY A 58 -11.14 -18.44 3.70
N SER A 59 -11.49 -17.16 3.79
CA SER A 59 -11.10 -16.17 2.77
C SER A 59 -9.61 -15.85 2.85
N THR A 60 -9.03 -15.51 1.69
CA THR A 60 -7.62 -15.11 1.58
C THR A 60 -7.50 -13.72 0.98
N ILE A 61 -6.45 -13.01 1.36
CA ILE A 61 -6.10 -11.66 0.90
C ILE A 61 -4.72 -11.72 0.25
N SER A 62 -4.68 -11.41 -1.04
CA SER A 62 -3.46 -11.26 -1.82
C SER A 62 -3.24 -9.77 -2.09
N VAL A 63 -2.04 -9.25 -1.83
CA VAL A 63 -1.72 -7.84 -2.07
C VAL A 63 -0.86 -7.72 -3.32
N LEU A 64 -1.26 -6.87 -4.25
CA LEU A 64 -0.50 -6.62 -5.47
C LEU A 64 -0.06 -5.15 -5.49
N THR A 65 1.24 -4.94 -5.65
CA THR A 65 1.81 -3.64 -5.98
C THR A 65 2.57 -3.75 -7.29
N MET A 66 2.77 -2.62 -7.97
CA MET A 66 3.68 -2.53 -9.11
C MET A 66 4.60 -1.34 -8.87
N GLY A 67 5.91 -1.58 -8.91
CA GLY A 67 6.88 -0.52 -8.66
C GLY A 67 8.32 -0.98 -8.75
N LEU A 68 9.23 -0.10 -8.32
CA LEU A 68 10.64 -0.45 -8.13
C LEU A 68 10.77 -1.45 -6.98
N PRO A 69 11.90 -2.19 -6.85
CA PRO A 69 12.08 -3.18 -5.77
C PRO A 69 11.78 -2.67 -4.34
N LYS A 70 11.85 -1.36 -4.11
CA LYS A 70 11.48 -0.73 -2.83
C LYS A 70 9.97 -0.81 -2.50
N SER A 71 9.07 -0.95 -3.49
CA SER A 71 7.63 -1.12 -3.25
C SER A 71 7.30 -2.42 -2.51
N ALA A 72 8.22 -3.40 -2.49
CA ALA A 72 8.11 -4.59 -1.64
C ALA A 72 7.92 -4.25 -0.15
N GLU A 73 8.30 -3.06 0.30
CA GLU A 73 8.02 -2.57 1.66
C GLU A 73 6.52 -2.50 1.96
N VAL A 74 5.71 -2.02 1.01
CA VAL A 74 4.24 -1.97 1.13
C VAL A 74 3.65 -3.38 1.26
N ILE A 75 4.21 -4.36 0.52
CA ILE A 75 3.81 -5.76 0.67
C ILE A 75 4.14 -6.28 2.07
N ARG A 76 5.36 -6.05 2.58
CA ARG A 76 5.73 -6.48 3.93
C ARG A 76 4.82 -5.87 4.98
N GLU A 77 4.53 -4.57 4.88
CA GLU A 77 3.59 -3.91 5.78
C GLU A 77 2.20 -4.54 5.73
N ALA A 78 1.69 -4.91 4.56
CA ALA A 78 0.40 -5.56 4.45
C ALA A 78 0.39 -6.97 5.03
N LEU A 79 1.47 -7.74 4.84
CA LEU A 79 1.63 -9.07 5.45
C LEU A 79 1.68 -8.98 6.98
N TYR A 80 2.38 -8.00 7.55
CA TYR A 80 2.39 -7.75 9.00
C TYR A 80 1.00 -7.42 9.57
N ARG A 81 0.09 -6.91 8.72
CA ARG A 81 -1.28 -6.54 9.09
C ARG A 81 -2.30 -7.67 8.87
N GLY A 82 -1.90 -8.81 8.29
CA GLY A 82 -2.76 -9.99 8.13
C GLY A 82 -3.15 -10.37 6.70
N ALA A 83 -2.54 -9.75 5.69
CA ALA A 83 -2.58 -10.30 4.33
C ALA A 83 -1.86 -11.67 4.26
N ASP A 84 -2.29 -12.53 3.34
CA ASP A 84 -1.78 -13.92 3.25
C ASP A 84 -0.58 -14.05 2.31
N GLU A 85 -0.59 -13.30 1.21
CA GLU A 85 0.47 -13.32 0.21
C GLU A 85 0.61 -11.96 -0.49
N GLY A 86 1.72 -11.76 -1.19
CA GLY A 86 1.91 -10.53 -1.94
C GLY A 86 2.82 -10.65 -3.15
N PHE A 87 2.58 -9.75 -4.10
CA PHE A 87 3.18 -9.69 -5.43
C PHE A 87 3.66 -8.26 -5.70
N VAL A 88 4.85 -8.13 -6.30
CA VAL A 88 5.54 -6.86 -6.59
C VAL A 88 5.73 -6.69 -8.09
#